data_AF-A0A1F3F216-F1
#
_entry.id   AF-A0A1F3F216-F1
#
_cell.length_a   1.000
_cell.length_b   1.000
_cell.length_c   1.000
_cell.angle_alpha   90.00
_cell.angle_beta   90.00
_cell.angle_gamma   90.00
#
_symmetry.space_group_name_H-M   'P 1'
#
loop_
_entity.id
_entity.type
_entity.pdbx_description
1 polymer ?
#
loop_
_entity_poly.entity_id
_entity_poly.type
_entity_poly.pdbx_seq_one_letter_code
_entity_poly.pdbx_strand_id
1 'polypeptide(L)' 'MARSNNSFIKKQKADKKSKIRKEKLQKKVVKTKSSTSNDIDSMIAYVDEFGNITNEPPEQINNKK' A
#
# COMPACT_ATOMS: atom_id res chain seq x y z
N MET A 1 11.32 -33.93 -35.56
CA MET A 1 10.30 -33.27 -34.69
C MET A 1 10.99 -32.53 -33.55
N ALA A 2 11.06 -31.19 -33.60
CA ALA A 2 11.70 -30.35 -32.55
C ALA A 2 10.83 -29.18 -32.05
N ARG A 3 9.56 -29.12 -32.48
CA ARG A 3 8.65 -27.98 -32.22
C ARG A 3 7.92 -28.02 -30.87
N SER A 4 7.86 -29.17 -30.18
CA SER A 4 7.08 -29.36 -28.94
C SER A 4 7.71 -28.73 -27.70
N ASN A 5 9.05 -28.67 -27.60
CA ASN A 5 9.75 -28.19 -26.40
C ASN A 5 9.55 -26.69 -26.15
N ASN A 6 9.39 -25.88 -27.21
CA ASN A 6 9.24 -24.43 -27.08
C ASN A 6 7.86 -24.04 -26.52
N SER A 7 6.80 -24.76 -26.90
CA SER A 7 5.44 -24.53 -26.40
C SER A 7 5.35 -24.74 -24.88
N PHE A 8 5.96 -25.83 -24.39
CA PHE A 8 5.98 -26.16 -22.97
C PHE A 8 6.69 -25.09 -22.12
N ILE A 9 7.86 -24.61 -22.57
CA ILE A 9 8.60 -23.54 -21.89
C ILE A 9 7.81 -22.23 -21.90
N LYS A 10 7.16 -21.88 -23.02
CA LYS A 10 6.31 -20.69 -23.12
C LYS A 10 5.13 -20.76 -22.15
N LYS A 11 4.46 -21.92 -22.05
CA LYS A 11 3.35 -22.14 -21.10
C LYS A 11 3.81 -21.96 -19.66
N GLN A 12 4.92 -22.58 -19.25
CA GLN A 12 5.46 -22.41 -17.90
C GLN A 12 5.80 -20.95 -17.56
N LYS A 13 6.39 -20.21 -18.51
CA LYS A 13 6.69 -18.77 -18.31
C LYS A 13 5.41 -17.94 -18.18
N ALA A 14 4.38 -18.23 -18.97
CA ALA A 14 3.08 -17.57 -18.89
C ALA A 14 2.39 -17.85 -17.55
N ASP A 15 2.39 -19.10 -17.10
CA ASP A 15 1.82 -19.51 -15.82
C ASP A 15 2.51 -18.83 -14.64
N LYS A 16 3.85 -18.76 -14.65
CA LYS A 16 4.62 -18.04 -13.63
C LYS A 16 4.27 -16.55 -13.59
N LYS A 17 4.18 -15.89 -14.75
CA LYS A 17 3.77 -14.47 -14.83
C LYS A 17 2.34 -14.26 -14.33
N SER A 18 1.43 -15.18 -14.66
CA SER A 18 0.03 -15.13 -14.20
C SER A 18 -0.06 -15.25 -12.68
N LYS A 19 0.66 -16.20 -12.06
CA LYS A 19 0.73 -16.37 -10.61
C LYS A 19 1.25 -15.10 -9.91
N ILE A 20 2.37 -14.55 -10.39
CA ILE A 20 2.95 -13.31 -9.83
C ILE A 20 1.95 -12.14 -9.93
N ARG A 21 1.25 -12.00 -11.06
CA ARG A 21 0.23 -10.95 -11.22
C ARG A 21 -0.93 -11.13 -10.23
N LYS A 22 -1.43 -12.36 -10.06
CA LYS A 22 -2.50 -12.66 -9.10
C LYS A 22 -2.06 -12.37 -7.67
N GLU A 23 -0.86 -12.79 -7.27
CA GLU A 23 -0.31 -12.52 -5.94
C GLU A 23 -0.14 -11.01 -5.68
N LYS A 24 0.39 -10.25 -6.65
CA LYS A 24 0.53 -8.79 -6.54
C LYS A 24 -0.83 -8.11 -6.42
N LEU A 25 -1.82 -8.56 -7.18
CA LEU A 25 -3.18 -8.02 -7.12
C LEU A 25 -3.83 -8.31 -5.76
N GLN A 26 -3.70 -9.54 -5.26
CA GLN A 26 -4.19 -9.92 -3.92
C GLN A 26 -3.51 -9.08 -2.84
N LYS A 27 -2.18 -8.92 -2.87
CA LYS A 27 -1.46 -8.05 -1.94
C LYS A 27 -1.94 -6.60 -2.00
N LYS A 28 -2.20 -6.08 -3.20
CA LYS A 28 -2.75 -4.72 -3.37
C LYS A 28 -4.15 -4.63 -2.75
N VAL A 29 -5.04 -5.58 -3.03
CA VAL A 29 -6.40 -5.62 -2.47
C VAL A 29 -6.40 -5.72 -0.96
N VAL A 30 -5.52 -6.55 -0.39
CA VAL A 30 -5.36 -6.65 1.07
C VAL A 30 -4.88 -5.32 1.64
N LYS A 31 -3.84 -4.71 1.06
CA LYS A 31 -3.36 -3.39 1.49
C LYS A 31 -4.44 -2.32 1.44
N THR A 32 -5.24 -2.28 0.37
CA THR A 32 -6.33 -1.30 0.24
C THR A 32 -7.51 -1.56 1.19
N LYS A 33 -7.73 -2.81 1.60
CA LYS A 33 -8.77 -3.17 2.57
C LYS A 33 -8.32 -2.98 4.02
N SER A 34 -7.02 -3.16 4.29
CA SER A 34 -6.42 -2.99 5.61
C SER A 34 -5.96 -1.56 5.89
N SER A 35 -5.84 -0.71 4.86
CA SER A 35 -5.67 0.74 5.03
C SER A 35 -7.00 1.32 5.50
N THR A 36 -7.26 1.21 6.80
CA THR A 36 -8.45 1.73 7.49
C THR A 36 -8.66 3.24 7.24
N SER A 37 -7.66 3.96 6.75
CA SER A 37 -7.83 5.34 6.32
C SER A 37 -6.76 5.75 5.30
N ASN A 38 -7.16 5.91 4.04
CA ASN A 38 -6.41 6.69 3.05
C ASN A 38 -6.72 8.20 3.21
N ASP A 39 -7.50 8.57 4.22
CA ASP A 39 -7.80 9.96 4.52
C ASP A 39 -6.54 10.63 5.07
N ILE A 40 -6.21 11.78 4.47
CA ILE A 40 -5.01 12.59 4.78
C ILE A 40 -4.94 12.88 6.28
N ASP A 41 -6.09 13.10 6.91
CA ASP A 41 -6.22 13.40 8.34
C ASP A 41 -5.72 12.27 9.24
N SER A 42 -5.81 11.01 8.81
CA SER A 42 -5.27 9.87 9.59
C SER A 42 -3.75 9.71 9.46
N MET A 43 -3.10 10.48 8.58
CA MET A 43 -1.64 10.52 8.45
C MET A 43 -1.03 11.73 9.15
N ILE A 44 -1.86 12.69 9.58
CA ILE A 44 -1.42 13.85 10.35
C ILE A 44 -1.54 13.49 11.82
N ALA A 45 -0.41 13.52 12.52
CA ALA A 45 -0.35 13.33 13.96
C ALA A 45 0.14 14.62 14.61
N TYR A 46 -0.56 15.09 15.64
CA TYR A 46 -0.11 16.25 16.40
C TYR A 46 0.96 15.84 17.40
N VAL A 47 1.87 16.75 17.71
CA VAL A 47 3.00 16.50 18.62
C VAL A 47 2.99 17.56 19.71
N ASP A 48 3.03 17.12 20.96
CA ASP A 48 3.09 17.95 22.16
C ASP A 48 4.52 18.50 22.42
N GLU A 49 4.66 19.47 23.34
CA GLU A 49 5.93 20.14 23.72
C GLU A 49 7.03 19.16 24.16
N PHE A 50 6.64 17.98 24.64
CA PHE A 50 7.55 16.91 25.06
C PHE A 50 7.85 15.90 23.95
N GLY A 51 7.37 16.12 22.72
CA GLY A 51 7.59 15.24 21.57
C GLY A 51 6.67 14.01 21.52
N ASN A 52 5.61 13.97 22.34
CA ASN A 52 4.65 12.87 22.37
C ASN A 52 3.55 13.08 21.32
N ILE A 53 3.12 12.00 20.66
CA ILE A 53 2.04 12.05 19.66
C ILE A 53 0.70 12.19 20.36
N THR A 54 -0.09 13.19 19.97
CA THR A 54 -1.43 13.47 20.50
C THR A 54 -2.47 13.50 19.38
N ASN A 55 -3.71 13.14 19.73
CA ASN A 55 -4.86 13.20 18.81
C ASN A 55 -5.56 14.56 18.82
N GLU A 56 -5.12 15.47 19.70
CA GLU A 56 -5.74 16.78 19.89
C GLU A 56 -5.00 17.81 19.03
N PRO A 57 -5.71 18.60 18.20
CA PRO A 57 -5.09 19.68 17.46
C PRO A 57 -4.54 20.73 18.45
N PRO A 58 -3.38 21.35 18.15
CA PRO A 58 -2.84 22.41 19.01
C PRO A 58 -3.85 23.56 19.09
N GLU A 59 -4.03 24.11 20.29
CA GLU A 59 -4.86 25.29 20.47
C GLU A 59 -4.36 26.41 19.54
N GLN A 60 -5.27 26.98 18.75
CA GLN A 60 -4.97 28.09 17.88
C GLN A 60 -4.61 29.31 18.74
N ILE A 61 -3.32 29.47 19.05
CA ILE A 61 -2.80 30.72 19.61
C ILE A 61 -2.94 31.77 18.51
N ASN A 62 -4.13 32.38 18.45
CA ASN A 62 -4.44 33.52 17.61
C ASN A 62 -3.60 34.71 18.09
N ASN A 63 -2.32 34.72 17.71
CA ASN A 63 -1.49 35.91 17.74
C ASN A 63 -1.98 36.85 16.63
N LYS A 64 -3.15 37.46 16.84
CA LYS A 64 -3.54 38.68 16.14
C LYS A 64 -2.52 39.75 16.54
N LYS A 65 -1.57 40.01 15.64
CA LYS A 65 -0.90 41.30 15.52
C LYS A 65 -1.41 41.99 14.27
#